data_AF-A0A507F5D3-F1
#
_entry.id   AF-A0A507F5D3-F1
#
_cell.length_a   1.000
_cell.length_b   1.000
_cell.length_c   1.000
_cell.angle_alpha   90.00
_cell.angle_beta   90.00
_cell.angle_gamma   90.00
#
_symmetry.space_group_name_H-M   'P 1'
#
loop_
_entity.id
_entity.type
_entity.pdbx_description
1 polymer ?
#
loop_
_entity_poly.entity_id
_entity_poly.type
_entity_poly.pdbx_seq_one_letter_code
_entity_poly.pdbx_strand_id
1 'polypeptide(L)'
;MNDGTTGEPRPDGSLSIEEPLDDGSDFILARAQTNASPQSPQTARFTLGYLASGLRKIVTQTQSASLSSPSHQPVSLMDDQDDSAENIDWQFWGSIVNSYDEVARRQPRLLTKKLMQGIPDAVRGTVWMLMCKAKNEDMENTYRALLTRDSSHEKAIMRDLDRTFPTHKHFADKGGPGQESLLHVIKAYSVWDTEVGYCQGIAFITGPLLLNMPDEEAFCVLVKLMNDYNFRELYTPNMIGLQLRLFQFERLLKDLFPAISKHFDTHDIKANMYASQWFMTVFAYRFPLEIVFRIMDMIFAQGLESIFRFAFALLKKNQDQILQLNDMQSLLDFLKAGLFDPYVDNVDALMQDAAAIKISKSKFDKLAVEHVEELRKNNPDLLSGDALRAENRRLAAALRKAEESYETLNREHIQLVKEHIEMRTLKERAAQKVEEHEITVEGLKSVLISERREAEEQVKEEMDRLAQKNYKLTMKNEELQDTVDRFEGIVLAQNARLKELEAVVNTLRGN
;
A
#
# COMPACT_ATOMS: atom_id res chain seq x y z
N MET A 1 15.30 -43.34 74.88
CA MET A 1 15.93 -44.32 73.98
C MET A 1 15.92 -43.72 72.59
N ASN A 2 17.09 -43.66 71.95
CA ASN A 2 17.33 -43.15 70.61
C ASN A 2 16.59 -43.97 69.54
N ASP A 3 16.10 -43.26 68.52
CA ASP A 3 16.42 -43.42 67.08
C ASP A 3 15.62 -42.32 66.35
N GLY A 4 16.12 -41.47 65.47
CA GLY A 4 17.12 -41.67 64.42
C GLY A 4 16.38 -41.66 63.08
N THR A 5 16.13 -40.50 62.46
CA THR A 5 15.62 -40.44 61.07
C THR A 5 15.86 -39.07 60.42
N THR A 6 16.89 -39.06 59.57
CA THR A 6 17.02 -38.43 58.24
C THR A 6 16.07 -37.29 57.85
N GLY A 7 16.67 -36.12 57.59
CA GLY A 7 16.01 -34.98 56.95
C GLY A 7 15.97 -35.11 55.41
N GLU A 8 14.81 -34.80 54.85
CA GLU A 8 14.62 -34.37 53.47
C GLU A 8 14.17 -32.90 53.46
N PRO A 9 14.68 -32.05 52.56
CA PRO A 9 14.19 -30.68 52.42
C PRO A 9 12.94 -30.65 51.53
N ARG A 10 11.88 -29.99 52.00
CA ARG A 10 10.71 -29.64 51.18
C ARG A 10 11.11 -28.63 50.10
N PRO A 11 10.67 -28.80 48.84
CA PRO A 11 10.82 -27.75 47.84
C PRO A 11 9.69 -26.73 48.01
N ASP A 12 9.99 -25.59 48.63
CA ASP A 12 9.23 -24.36 48.41
C ASP A 12 9.57 -23.85 47.01
N GLY A 13 8.58 -23.86 46.13
CA GLY A 13 8.74 -23.50 44.73
C GLY A 13 7.38 -23.24 44.11
N SER A 14 6.59 -22.35 44.71
CA SER A 14 5.50 -21.70 44.00
C SER A 14 6.12 -20.80 42.93
N LEU A 15 6.34 -21.35 41.74
CA LEU A 15 6.44 -20.53 40.53
C LEU A 15 5.10 -19.80 40.38
N SER A 16 5.05 -18.57 40.85
CA SER A 16 4.08 -17.58 40.38
C SER A 16 4.30 -17.43 38.88
N ILE A 17 3.51 -18.13 38.09
CA ILE A 17 3.34 -17.84 36.67
C ILE A 17 2.69 -16.46 36.64
N GLU A 18 3.49 -15.40 36.46
CA GLU A 18 2.96 -14.10 36.07
C GLU A 18 2.23 -14.30 34.75
N GLU A 19 0.89 -14.25 34.79
CA GLU A 19 0.09 -14.14 33.58
C GLU A 19 0.55 -12.91 32.80
N PRO A 20 0.82 -13.02 31.49
CA PRO A 20 1.24 -11.87 30.71
C PRO A 20 0.13 -10.83 30.71
N LEU A 21 0.49 -9.59 31.07
CA LEU A 21 -0.39 -8.43 31.01
C LEU A 21 -0.90 -8.25 29.56
N ASP A 22 -2.15 -8.64 29.31
CA ASP A 22 -2.91 -8.27 28.11
C ASP A 22 -3.08 -6.74 28.10
N ASP A 23 -2.13 -6.06 27.46
CA ASP A 23 -2.04 -4.60 27.28
C ASP A 23 -2.69 -4.14 25.96
N GLY A 24 -3.39 -5.03 25.25
CA GLY A 24 -4.02 -4.77 23.96
C GLY A 24 -3.07 -4.79 22.75
N SER A 25 -1.75 -4.95 22.94
CA SER A 25 -0.79 -5.06 21.83
C SER A 25 -0.85 -6.42 21.09
N ASP A 26 -1.32 -7.48 21.76
CA ASP A 26 -1.50 -8.82 21.19
C ASP A 26 -2.48 -8.84 20.01
N PHE A 27 -3.53 -8.01 20.04
CA PHE A 27 -4.51 -7.92 18.95
C PHE A 27 -3.95 -7.26 17.69
N ILE A 28 -3.10 -6.24 17.85
CA ILE A 28 -2.42 -5.57 16.72
C ILE A 28 -1.45 -6.53 16.05
N LEU A 29 -0.68 -7.29 16.85
CA LEU A 29 0.26 -8.28 16.35
C LEU A 29 -0.47 -9.43 15.66
N ALA A 30 -1.55 -9.95 16.25
CA ALA A 30 -2.37 -10.99 15.63
C ALA A 30 -2.92 -10.53 14.27
N ARG A 31 -3.44 -9.30 14.18
CA ARG A 31 -4.02 -8.78 12.92
C ARG A 31 -2.95 -8.43 11.88
N ALA A 32 -1.80 -7.93 12.31
CA ALA A 32 -0.64 -7.71 11.44
C ALA A 32 -0.11 -9.04 10.86
N GLN A 33 -0.16 -10.13 11.64
CA GLN A 33 0.25 -11.48 11.21
C GLN A 33 -0.77 -12.15 10.29
N THR A 34 -2.08 -12.06 10.56
CA THR A 34 -3.13 -12.62 9.68
C THR A 34 -3.16 -11.94 8.32
N ASN A 35 -2.73 -10.68 8.25
CA ASN A 35 -2.71 -9.89 7.02
C ASN A 35 -1.37 -9.98 6.25
N ALA A 36 -0.42 -10.83 6.66
CA ALA A 36 0.90 -10.94 6.03
C ALA A 36 0.85 -11.73 4.71
N SER A 37 0.57 -11.04 3.59
CA SER A 37 0.94 -11.48 2.24
C SER A 37 2.17 -10.69 1.75
N PRO A 38 3.04 -11.27 0.91
CA PRO A 38 4.27 -10.61 0.47
C PRO A 38 3.94 -9.35 -0.35
N GLN A 39 4.47 -8.21 0.09
CA GLN A 39 4.27 -6.91 -0.56
C GLN A 39 4.96 -6.88 -1.94
N SER A 40 4.30 -6.29 -2.93
CA SER A 40 4.93 -5.95 -4.22
C SER A 40 5.76 -4.65 -4.08
N PRO A 41 6.81 -4.45 -4.91
CA PRO A 41 7.70 -3.27 -4.82
C PRO A 41 7.05 -1.91 -5.16
N GLN A 42 5.74 -1.86 -5.40
CA GLN A 42 5.05 -0.65 -5.83
C GLN A 42 4.87 0.39 -4.70
N THR A 43 4.86 -0.03 -3.43
CA THR A 43 4.58 0.83 -2.25
C THR A 43 5.55 2.02 -2.12
N ALA A 44 6.81 1.87 -2.53
CA ALA A 44 7.87 2.87 -2.29
C ALA A 44 7.80 4.12 -3.18
N ARG A 45 7.18 4.05 -4.38
CA ARG A 45 7.07 5.22 -5.28
C ARG A 45 5.94 6.18 -4.89
N PHE A 46 4.98 5.75 -4.08
CA PHE A 46 3.76 6.51 -3.77
C PHE A 46 3.81 7.30 -2.46
N THR A 47 4.75 7.01 -1.56
CA THR A 47 5.01 7.78 -0.31
C THR A 47 5.22 9.29 -0.60
N LEU A 48 5.83 9.62 -1.74
CA LEU A 48 6.06 11.01 -2.17
C LEU A 48 4.79 11.74 -2.60
N GLY A 49 3.82 11.04 -3.21
CA GLY A 49 2.56 11.65 -3.67
C GLY A 49 1.63 12.05 -2.52
N TYR A 50 1.58 11.21 -1.48
CA TYR A 50 0.81 11.45 -0.27
C TYR A 50 1.42 12.52 0.63
N LEU A 51 2.75 12.51 0.83
CA LEU A 51 3.45 13.61 1.49
C LEU A 51 3.26 14.93 0.73
N ALA A 52 3.27 14.92 -0.61
CA ALA A 52 3.00 16.10 -1.41
C ALA A 52 1.53 16.57 -1.33
N SER A 53 0.56 15.67 -1.16
CA SER A 53 -0.85 16.00 -0.91
C SER A 53 -1.05 16.65 0.48
N GLY A 54 -0.46 16.04 1.52
CA GLY A 54 -0.48 16.59 2.89
C GLY A 54 0.26 17.93 2.99
N LEU A 55 1.44 18.04 2.38
CA LEU A 55 2.20 19.30 2.30
C LEU A 55 1.46 20.36 1.49
N ARG A 56 0.75 20.00 0.42
CA ARG A 56 -0.08 20.96 -0.33
C ARG A 56 -1.20 21.53 0.53
N LYS A 57 -1.89 20.71 1.34
CA LYS A 57 -2.92 21.18 2.29
C LYS A 57 -2.35 22.11 3.38
N ILE A 58 -1.14 21.82 3.87
CA ILE A 58 -0.42 22.66 4.84
C ILE A 58 -0.02 24.01 4.22
N VAL A 59 0.49 24.01 2.98
CA VAL A 59 0.91 25.23 2.29
C VAL A 59 -0.30 26.13 1.96
N THR A 60 -1.45 25.58 1.57
CA THR A 60 -2.65 26.40 1.34
C THR A 60 -3.24 27.00 2.61
N GLN A 61 -3.17 26.31 3.76
CA GLN A 61 -3.58 26.88 5.06
C GLN A 61 -2.61 27.98 5.56
N THR A 62 -1.32 27.88 5.20
CA THR A 62 -0.30 28.86 5.62
C THR A 62 -0.24 30.10 4.71
N GLN A 63 -0.61 29.97 3.44
CA GLN A 63 -0.60 31.08 2.47
C GLN A 63 -1.83 32.00 2.56
N SER A 64 -2.98 31.53 3.07
CA SER A 64 -4.13 32.41 3.34
C SER A 64 -3.89 33.36 4.52
N ALA A 65 -2.90 33.08 5.38
CA ALA A 65 -2.57 33.89 6.55
C ALA A 65 -1.51 34.98 6.29
N SER A 66 -0.89 35.04 5.10
CA SER A 66 0.31 35.86 4.86
C SER A 66 0.19 36.94 3.78
N LEU A 67 -1.02 37.23 3.28
CA LEU A 67 -1.27 38.34 2.36
C LEU A 67 -2.23 39.39 2.94
N SER A 68 -1.80 40.07 3.99
CA SER A 68 -2.19 41.47 4.22
C SER A 68 -1.11 42.22 5.00
N SER A 69 -0.71 43.38 4.48
CA SER A 69 0.24 44.32 5.10
C SER A 69 -0.44 45.69 5.27
N PRO A 70 0.02 46.55 6.19
CA PRO A 70 -0.84 47.06 7.25
C PRO A 70 -1.14 48.56 7.15
N SER A 71 -2.30 48.99 7.69
CA SER A 71 -2.44 50.35 8.24
C SER A 71 -3.51 50.43 9.36
N HIS A 72 -3.05 50.92 10.51
CA HIS A 72 -3.74 51.58 11.63
C HIS A 72 -4.80 50.87 12.52
N GLN A 73 -4.31 50.57 13.75
CA GLN A 73 -4.91 50.74 15.10
C GLN A 73 -6.13 49.90 15.55
N PRO A 74 -6.21 49.58 16.86
CA PRO A 74 -6.67 48.29 17.34
C PRO A 74 -8.15 48.29 17.68
N VAL A 75 -8.87 47.29 17.19
CA VAL A 75 -10.16 46.88 17.76
C VAL A 75 -9.95 45.50 18.35
N SER A 76 -10.07 45.42 19.67
CA SER A 76 -10.08 44.20 20.45
C SER A 76 -11.21 43.29 19.96
N LEU A 77 -10.84 42.17 19.34
CA LEU A 77 -11.66 40.99 19.25
C LEU A 77 -10.78 39.84 19.74
N MET A 78 -11.25 39.17 20.78
CA MET A 78 -10.67 37.96 21.32
C MET A 78 -10.66 36.93 20.19
N ASP A 79 -9.47 36.66 19.67
CA ASP A 79 -9.21 35.48 18.86
C ASP A 79 -8.79 34.41 19.86
N ASP A 80 -9.72 33.51 20.16
CA ASP A 80 -9.43 32.26 20.83
C ASP A 80 -8.55 31.44 19.86
N GLN A 81 -7.24 31.64 19.97
CA GLN A 81 -6.26 30.73 19.40
C GLN A 81 -6.38 29.41 20.13
N ASP A 82 -6.99 28.43 19.46
CA ASP A 82 -7.02 27.05 19.89
C ASP A 82 -5.57 26.50 19.95
N ASP A 83 -5.04 26.47 21.18
CA ASP A 83 -3.73 25.93 21.59
C ASP A 83 -3.69 24.38 21.55
N SER A 84 -4.41 23.73 20.61
CA SER A 84 -4.54 22.26 20.51
C SER A 84 -3.63 21.59 19.49
N ALA A 85 -2.73 22.34 18.83
CA ALA A 85 -1.67 21.77 18.00
C ALA A 85 -0.57 21.14 18.86
N GLU A 86 -0.93 20.12 19.64
CA GLU A 86 0.01 19.21 20.27
C GLU A 86 1.03 18.74 19.22
N ASN A 87 2.29 18.68 19.62
CA ASN A 87 3.45 18.35 18.81
C ASN A 87 3.27 17.01 18.03
N ILE A 88 2.63 17.05 16.86
CA ILE A 88 2.36 15.87 16.03
C ILE A 88 3.69 15.27 15.59
N ASP A 89 3.91 14.02 15.95
CA ASP A 89 5.10 13.24 15.58
C ASP A 89 5.03 12.78 14.12
N TRP A 90 5.31 13.71 13.20
CA TRP A 90 5.30 13.45 11.77
C TRP A 90 6.38 12.44 11.33
N GLN A 91 7.44 12.27 12.12
CA GLN A 91 8.45 11.24 11.86
C GLN A 91 7.85 9.84 12.04
N PHE A 92 7.14 9.62 13.14
CA PHE A 92 6.43 8.37 13.38
C PHE A 92 5.38 8.10 12.30
N TRP A 93 4.49 9.05 12.01
CA TRP A 93 3.44 8.86 11.00
C TRP A 93 4.00 8.69 9.58
N GLY A 94 5.12 9.36 9.26
CA GLY A 94 5.85 9.13 8.02
C GLY A 94 6.38 7.70 7.90
N SER A 95 6.88 7.12 8.99
CA SER A 95 7.32 5.72 9.03
C SER A 95 6.17 4.73 8.82
N ILE A 96 4.99 5.02 9.38
CA ILE A 96 3.77 4.23 9.20
C ILE A 96 3.33 4.25 7.73
N VAL A 97 3.27 5.43 7.11
CA VAL A 97 2.86 5.57 5.72
C VAL A 97 3.84 4.86 4.78
N ASN A 98 5.14 4.87 5.11
CA ASN A 98 6.15 4.19 4.30
C ASN A 98 6.13 2.66 4.46
N SER A 99 5.93 2.14 5.67
CA SER A 99 5.99 0.70 5.95
C SER A 99 5.21 0.32 7.22
N TYR A 100 3.88 0.30 7.13
CA TYR A 100 3.01 -0.10 8.25
C TYR A 100 3.38 -1.48 8.82
N ASP A 101 3.56 -2.49 7.97
CA ASP A 101 3.86 -3.87 8.39
C ASP A 101 5.19 -3.99 9.15
N GLU A 102 6.18 -3.13 8.86
CA GLU A 102 7.44 -3.12 9.61
C GLU A 102 7.27 -2.47 10.98
N VAL A 103 6.60 -1.31 11.05
CA VAL A 103 6.38 -0.62 12.32
C VAL A 103 5.49 -1.43 13.24
N ALA A 104 4.41 -2.04 12.72
CA ALA A 104 3.53 -2.92 13.48
C ALA A 104 4.26 -4.13 14.08
N ARG A 105 5.27 -4.68 13.38
CA ARG A 105 6.09 -5.80 13.89
C ARG A 105 7.17 -5.34 14.87
N ARG A 106 7.85 -4.23 14.60
CA ARG A 106 9.00 -3.77 15.39
C ARG A 106 8.61 -2.98 16.63
N GLN A 107 7.51 -2.22 16.55
CA GLN A 107 7.10 -1.26 17.57
C GLN A 107 5.58 -1.34 17.87
N PRO A 108 5.01 -2.53 18.14
CA PRO A 108 3.57 -2.71 18.34
C PRO A 108 2.99 -1.85 19.47
N ARG A 109 3.69 -1.76 20.60
CA ARG A 109 3.25 -0.95 21.76
C ARG A 109 3.22 0.55 21.44
N LEU A 110 4.22 1.05 20.71
CA LEU A 110 4.25 2.46 20.31
C LEU A 110 3.12 2.75 19.32
N LEU A 111 2.88 1.84 18.37
CA LEU A 111 1.76 1.95 17.43
C LEU A 111 0.42 2.00 18.17
N THR A 112 0.16 1.08 19.10
CA THR A 112 -1.06 1.11 19.93
C THR A 112 -1.20 2.43 20.66
N LYS A 113 -0.13 2.91 21.31
CA LYS A 113 -0.14 4.20 22.02
C LYS A 113 -0.47 5.37 21.09
N LYS A 114 0.14 5.43 19.91
CA LYS A 114 -0.08 6.51 18.94
C LYS A 114 -1.49 6.46 18.34
N LEU A 115 -2.05 5.27 18.09
CA LEU A 115 -3.45 5.12 17.68
C LEU A 115 -4.41 5.58 18.79
N MET A 116 -4.11 5.24 20.05
CA MET A 116 -4.88 5.71 21.20
C MET A 116 -4.80 7.22 21.41
N GLN A 117 -3.72 7.89 20.99
CA GLN A 117 -3.58 9.36 20.95
C GLN A 117 -4.24 9.99 19.72
N GLY A 118 -4.44 9.21 18.67
CA GLY A 118 -5.18 9.60 17.48
C GLY A 118 -4.35 9.77 16.24
N ILE A 119 -4.96 9.35 15.13
CA ILE A 119 -4.36 9.50 13.82
C ILE A 119 -4.60 10.94 13.37
N PRO A 120 -3.57 11.70 12.97
CA PRO A 120 -3.76 13.04 12.43
C PRO A 120 -4.65 13.02 11.18
N ASP A 121 -5.55 13.99 11.08
CA ASP A 121 -6.53 14.11 9.98
C ASP A 121 -5.87 14.00 8.60
N ALA A 122 -4.71 14.62 8.42
CA ALA A 122 -4.01 14.66 7.14
C ALA A 122 -3.58 13.28 6.61
N VAL A 123 -3.39 12.28 7.49
CA VAL A 123 -2.94 10.94 7.12
C VAL A 123 -3.96 9.85 7.44
N ARG A 124 -5.07 10.17 8.10
CA ARG A 124 -6.05 9.19 8.59
C ARG A 124 -6.53 8.23 7.52
N GLY A 125 -6.99 8.73 6.38
CA GLY A 125 -7.46 7.87 5.28
C GLY A 125 -6.39 6.92 4.76
N THR A 126 -5.15 7.40 4.62
CA THR A 126 -4.01 6.57 4.22
C THR A 126 -3.69 5.49 5.26
N VAL A 127 -3.68 5.84 6.55
CA VAL A 127 -3.40 4.86 7.61
C VAL A 127 -4.51 3.81 7.70
N TRP A 128 -5.79 4.19 7.59
CA TRP A 128 -6.90 3.23 7.51
C TRP A 128 -6.74 2.24 6.36
N MET A 129 -6.45 2.74 5.15
CA MET A 129 -6.16 1.88 4.00
C MET A 129 -5.00 0.92 4.23
N LEU A 130 -3.93 1.36 4.88
CA LEU A 130 -2.76 0.53 5.19
C LEU A 130 -3.09 -0.55 6.22
N MET A 131 -3.84 -0.21 7.28
CA MET A 131 -4.26 -1.17 8.31
C MET A 131 -5.11 -2.32 7.74
N CYS A 132 -6.02 -2.00 6.81
CA CYS A 132 -6.90 -3.00 6.18
C CYS A 132 -6.38 -3.53 4.82
N LYS A 133 -5.21 -3.08 4.36
CA LYS A 133 -4.61 -3.44 3.07
C LYS A 133 -5.59 -3.30 1.91
N ALA A 134 -6.32 -2.19 1.89
CA ALA A 134 -7.38 -1.92 0.91
C ALA A 134 -6.87 -1.42 -0.44
N LYS A 135 -5.63 -0.94 -0.54
CA LYS A 135 -5.11 -0.39 -1.80
C LYS A 135 -4.98 -1.50 -2.84
N ASN A 136 -5.85 -1.48 -3.85
CA ASN A 136 -5.93 -2.51 -4.88
C ASN A 136 -6.48 -1.90 -6.19
N GLU A 137 -5.63 -1.78 -7.21
CA GLU A 137 -5.99 -1.16 -8.50
C GLU A 137 -7.08 -1.94 -9.25
N ASP A 138 -7.09 -3.27 -9.16
CA ASP A 138 -8.14 -4.10 -9.77
C ASP A 138 -9.50 -3.85 -9.11
N MET A 139 -9.51 -3.60 -7.80
CA MET A 139 -10.74 -3.27 -7.07
C MET A 139 -11.23 -1.86 -7.40
N GLU A 140 -10.34 -0.90 -7.61
CA GLU A 140 -10.70 0.44 -8.11
C GLU A 140 -11.27 0.37 -9.53
N ASN A 141 -10.68 -0.44 -10.42
CA ASN A 141 -11.22 -0.68 -11.76
C ASN A 141 -12.59 -1.37 -11.71
N THR A 142 -12.76 -2.31 -10.80
CA THR A 142 -14.04 -2.97 -10.54
C THR A 142 -15.09 -1.95 -10.07
N TYR A 143 -14.74 -1.05 -9.17
CA TYR A 143 -15.63 0.03 -8.73
C TYR A 143 -16.13 0.87 -9.92
N ARG A 144 -15.23 1.31 -10.80
CA ARG A 144 -15.59 2.07 -12.00
C ARG A 144 -16.57 1.30 -12.89
N ALA A 145 -16.37 -0.01 -13.06
CA ALA A 145 -17.28 -0.87 -13.81
C ALA A 145 -18.64 -1.09 -13.11
N LEU A 146 -18.67 -1.10 -11.77
CA LEU A 146 -19.92 -1.24 -11.01
C LEU A 146 -20.80 0.01 -11.10
N LEU A 147 -20.21 1.21 -11.21
CA LEU A 147 -20.98 2.45 -11.35
C LEU A 147 -21.86 2.48 -12.60
N THR A 148 -21.45 1.79 -13.67
CA THR A 148 -22.23 1.70 -14.93
C THR A 148 -23.39 0.71 -14.84
N ARG A 149 -23.53 -0.03 -13.73
CA ARG A 149 -24.60 -1.01 -13.53
C ARG A 149 -25.76 -0.38 -12.75
N ASP A 150 -26.96 -0.82 -13.06
CA ASP A 150 -28.16 -0.38 -12.34
C ASP A 150 -28.26 -1.08 -10.98
N SER A 151 -28.70 -0.35 -9.95
CA SER A 151 -29.06 -0.92 -8.65
C SER A 151 -30.56 -0.79 -8.40
N SER A 152 -31.18 -1.88 -7.96
CA SER A 152 -32.58 -1.88 -7.52
C SER A 152 -32.80 -1.05 -6.25
N HIS A 153 -31.73 -0.67 -5.56
CA HIS A 153 -31.78 0.02 -4.27
C HIS A 153 -31.62 1.54 -4.36
N GLU A 154 -31.37 2.12 -5.55
CA GLU A 154 -31.07 3.56 -5.69
C GLU A 154 -32.09 4.47 -5.01
N LYS A 155 -33.39 4.19 -5.13
CA LYS A 155 -34.45 4.98 -4.47
C LYS A 155 -34.34 4.94 -2.94
N ALA A 156 -33.99 3.78 -2.37
CA ALA A 156 -33.80 3.64 -0.94
C ALA A 156 -32.53 4.37 -0.48
N ILE A 157 -31.45 4.28 -1.27
CA ILE A 157 -30.19 4.99 -1.02
C ILE A 157 -30.45 6.50 -1.01
N MET A 158 -31.06 7.06 -2.06
CA MET A 158 -31.31 8.50 -2.19
C MET A 158 -32.08 9.08 -1.00
N ARG A 159 -33.10 8.35 -0.50
CA ARG A 159 -33.88 8.79 0.67
C ARG A 159 -33.02 8.89 1.94
N ASP A 160 -32.00 8.06 2.05
CA ASP A 160 -31.12 8.02 3.21
C ASP A 160 -29.98 9.03 3.13
N LEU A 161 -29.58 9.45 1.92
CA LEU A 161 -28.57 10.50 1.74
C LEU A 161 -29.01 11.81 2.41
N ASP A 162 -30.27 12.22 2.23
CA ASP A 162 -30.84 13.45 2.79
C ASP A 162 -30.77 13.50 4.34
N ARG A 163 -30.65 12.35 5.00
CA ARG A 163 -30.57 12.24 6.47
C ARG A 163 -29.19 11.83 7.00
N THR A 164 -28.20 11.65 6.12
CA THR A 164 -26.84 11.21 6.50
C THR A 164 -25.91 12.42 6.59
N PHE A 165 -25.54 12.80 7.82
CA PHE A 165 -24.76 14.00 8.13
C PHE A 165 -25.30 15.31 7.49
N PRO A 166 -26.60 15.62 7.63
CA PRO A 166 -27.24 16.72 6.89
C PRO A 166 -26.69 18.12 7.23
N THR A 167 -26.07 18.27 8.40
CA THR A 167 -25.47 19.52 8.86
C THR A 167 -23.98 19.64 8.50
N HIS A 168 -23.36 18.56 8.01
CA HIS A 168 -21.95 18.57 7.67
C HIS A 168 -21.73 19.21 6.30
N LYS A 169 -20.83 20.20 6.22
CA LYS A 169 -20.58 21.00 5.01
C LYS A 169 -20.40 20.17 3.72
N HIS A 170 -19.75 19.01 3.81
CA HIS A 170 -19.51 18.15 2.64
C HIS A 170 -20.79 17.44 2.12
N PHE A 171 -21.77 17.19 2.99
CA PHE A 171 -22.98 16.41 2.66
C PHE A 171 -24.29 17.24 2.71
N ALA A 172 -24.21 18.50 3.13
CA ALA A 172 -25.37 19.38 3.32
C ALA A 172 -26.09 19.74 2.01
N ASP A 173 -25.35 19.87 0.91
CA ASP A 173 -25.92 20.24 -0.38
C ASP A 173 -26.61 19.05 -1.04
N LYS A 174 -27.93 19.18 -1.26
CA LYS A 174 -28.73 18.14 -1.91
C LYS A 174 -28.27 17.93 -3.35
N GLY A 175 -27.84 16.70 -3.66
CA GLY A 175 -27.23 16.39 -4.97
C GLY A 175 -25.89 17.09 -5.19
N GLY A 176 -25.26 17.61 -4.14
CA GLY A 176 -23.89 18.13 -4.22
C GLY A 176 -22.86 17.00 -4.28
N PRO A 177 -21.57 17.33 -4.53
CA PRO A 177 -20.53 16.34 -4.77
C PRO A 177 -20.39 15.28 -3.66
N GLY A 178 -20.51 15.66 -2.38
CA GLY A 178 -20.41 14.68 -1.30
C GLY A 178 -21.58 13.70 -1.23
N GLN A 179 -22.80 14.14 -1.55
CA GLN A 179 -23.95 13.22 -1.67
C GLN A 179 -23.83 12.33 -2.91
N GLU A 180 -23.30 12.85 -4.01
CA GLU A 180 -23.01 12.07 -5.23
C GLU A 180 -21.96 10.98 -4.94
N SER A 181 -20.85 11.32 -4.30
CA SER A 181 -19.83 10.35 -3.87
C SER A 181 -20.40 9.28 -2.95
N LEU A 182 -21.23 9.70 -1.97
CA LEU A 182 -21.90 8.77 -1.05
C LEU A 182 -22.87 7.83 -1.80
N LEU A 183 -23.64 8.36 -2.75
CA LEU A 183 -24.49 7.58 -3.64
C LEU A 183 -23.67 6.58 -4.44
N HIS A 184 -22.59 7.01 -5.09
CA HIS A 184 -21.76 6.17 -5.95
C HIS A 184 -21.15 5.00 -5.19
N VAL A 185 -20.54 5.24 -4.03
CA VAL A 185 -19.93 4.17 -3.22
C VAL A 185 -20.97 3.16 -2.73
N ILE A 186 -22.10 3.64 -2.20
CA ILE A 186 -23.16 2.75 -1.69
C ILE A 186 -23.84 1.99 -2.83
N LYS A 187 -24.11 2.65 -3.95
CA LYS A 187 -24.66 2.02 -5.16
C LYS A 187 -23.73 0.91 -5.64
N ALA A 188 -22.44 1.20 -5.84
CA ALA A 188 -21.46 0.21 -6.26
C ALA A 188 -21.40 -0.98 -5.30
N TYR A 189 -21.40 -0.71 -3.98
CA TYR A 189 -21.43 -1.77 -2.97
C TYR A 189 -22.71 -2.63 -3.05
N SER A 190 -23.87 -2.02 -3.27
CA SER A 190 -25.14 -2.76 -3.38
C SER A 190 -25.19 -3.72 -4.59
N VAL A 191 -24.44 -3.40 -5.65
CA VAL A 191 -24.31 -4.27 -6.84
C VAL A 191 -23.19 -5.30 -6.65
N TRP A 192 -22.15 -4.94 -5.88
CA TRP A 192 -21.05 -5.83 -5.54
C TRP A 192 -21.50 -7.00 -4.65
N ASP A 193 -22.21 -6.69 -3.56
CA ASP A 193 -22.74 -7.67 -2.63
C ASP A 193 -24.27 -7.69 -2.71
N THR A 194 -24.81 -8.45 -3.65
CA THR A 194 -26.26 -8.49 -3.90
C THR A 194 -27.07 -9.14 -2.78
N GLU A 195 -26.42 -9.87 -1.86
CA GLU A 195 -27.11 -10.48 -0.72
C GLU A 195 -27.40 -9.43 0.36
N VAL A 196 -26.40 -8.60 0.69
CA VAL A 196 -26.61 -7.43 1.55
C VAL A 196 -27.40 -6.36 0.80
N GLY A 197 -27.04 -6.11 -0.45
CA GLY A 197 -27.56 -5.03 -1.28
C GLY A 197 -27.37 -3.69 -0.58
N TYR A 198 -28.49 -3.06 -0.25
CA TYR A 198 -28.51 -1.86 0.57
C TYR A 198 -29.26 -2.10 1.88
N CYS A 199 -28.58 -1.85 3.00
CA CYS A 199 -29.17 -1.89 4.32
C CYS A 199 -29.02 -0.52 5.01
N GLN A 200 -30.08 -0.05 5.66
CA GLN A 200 -30.08 1.23 6.37
C GLN A 200 -28.99 1.21 7.47
N GLY A 201 -28.18 2.28 7.50
CA GLY A 201 -27.06 2.41 8.42
C GLY A 201 -25.70 2.40 7.71
N ILE A 202 -25.57 1.68 6.58
CA ILE A 202 -24.30 1.59 5.85
C ILE A 202 -23.75 2.96 5.43
N ALA A 203 -24.64 3.91 5.09
CA ALA A 203 -24.27 5.27 4.71
C ALA A 203 -23.50 6.02 5.81
N PHE A 204 -23.79 5.71 7.09
CA PHE A 204 -23.13 6.32 8.24
C PHE A 204 -21.74 5.76 8.49
N ILE A 205 -21.39 4.59 7.93
CA ILE A 205 -20.01 4.10 7.89
C ILE A 205 -19.28 4.65 6.68
N THR A 206 -19.95 4.73 5.52
CA THR A 206 -19.35 5.25 4.28
C THR A 206 -19.03 6.75 4.36
N GLY A 207 -19.87 7.56 5.02
CA GLY A 207 -19.64 8.99 5.16
C GLY A 207 -18.28 9.33 5.79
N PRO A 208 -17.94 8.79 6.98
CA PRO A 208 -16.61 8.95 7.58
C PRO A 208 -15.46 8.52 6.68
N LEU A 209 -15.62 7.49 5.85
CA LEU A 209 -14.60 7.10 4.88
C LEU A 209 -14.41 8.21 3.83
N LEU A 210 -15.49 8.69 3.21
CA LEU A 210 -15.44 9.75 2.18
C LEU A 210 -14.92 11.10 2.70
N LEU A 211 -15.03 11.36 4.00
CA LEU A 211 -14.40 12.54 4.62
C LEU A 211 -12.87 12.43 4.70
N ASN A 212 -12.32 11.22 4.62
CA ASN A 212 -10.89 10.94 4.80
C ASN A 212 -10.20 10.39 3.55
N MET A 213 -10.94 9.94 2.52
CA MET A 213 -10.38 9.39 1.28
C MET A 213 -11.34 9.56 0.08
N PRO A 214 -10.83 9.51 -1.17
CA PRO A 214 -11.65 9.52 -2.39
C PRO A 214 -12.57 8.30 -2.52
N ASP A 215 -13.55 8.41 -3.41
CA ASP A 215 -14.64 7.47 -3.62
C ASP A 215 -14.17 6.04 -3.92
N GLU A 216 -13.18 5.88 -4.81
CA GLU A 216 -12.64 4.56 -5.15
C GLU A 216 -11.99 3.88 -3.94
N GLU A 217 -11.25 4.64 -3.15
CA GLU A 217 -10.57 4.15 -1.95
C GLU A 217 -11.58 3.84 -0.84
N ALA A 218 -12.59 4.70 -0.67
CA ALA A 218 -13.68 4.48 0.28
C ALA A 218 -14.45 3.21 -0.05
N PHE A 219 -14.69 2.93 -1.34
CA PHE A 219 -15.28 1.66 -1.77
C PHE A 219 -14.40 0.47 -1.41
N CYS A 220 -13.09 0.51 -1.72
CA CYS A 220 -12.17 -0.58 -1.36
C CYS A 220 -12.14 -0.83 0.14
N VAL A 221 -12.06 0.22 0.95
CA VAL A 221 -12.08 0.13 2.42
C VAL A 221 -13.42 -0.39 2.94
N LEU A 222 -14.54 0.03 2.36
CA LEU A 222 -15.86 -0.50 2.72
C LEU A 222 -15.96 -2.00 2.45
N VAL A 223 -15.50 -2.47 1.28
CA VAL A 223 -15.44 -3.90 0.95
C VAL A 223 -14.59 -4.66 1.96
N LYS A 224 -13.44 -4.09 2.37
CA LYS A 224 -12.58 -4.66 3.41
C LYS A 224 -13.25 -4.71 4.77
N LEU A 225 -13.90 -3.64 5.22
CA LEU A 225 -14.64 -3.65 6.50
C LEU A 225 -15.73 -4.73 6.50
N MET A 226 -16.45 -4.85 5.40
CA MET A 226 -17.54 -5.81 5.29
C MET A 226 -17.03 -7.25 5.36
N ASN A 227 -16.00 -7.59 4.60
CA ASN A 227 -15.51 -8.96 4.48
C ASN A 227 -14.49 -9.35 5.56
N ASP A 228 -13.51 -8.50 5.83
CA ASP A 228 -12.34 -8.85 6.65
C ASP A 228 -12.51 -8.40 8.11
N TYR A 229 -13.48 -7.53 8.39
CA TYR A 229 -13.83 -7.06 9.74
C TYR A 229 -15.22 -7.55 10.17
N ASN A 230 -15.83 -8.47 9.40
CA ASN A 230 -17.13 -9.09 9.69
C ASN A 230 -18.31 -8.11 9.83
N PHE A 231 -18.20 -6.88 9.32
CA PHE A 231 -19.32 -5.94 9.34
C PHE A 231 -20.49 -6.43 8.48
N ARG A 232 -20.22 -7.19 7.42
CA ARG A 232 -21.23 -7.73 6.49
C ARG A 232 -22.36 -8.44 7.24
N GLU A 233 -22.03 -9.24 8.24
CA GLU A 233 -22.99 -10.04 9.02
C GLU A 233 -24.03 -9.20 9.78
N LEU A 234 -23.73 -7.93 10.03
CA LEU A 234 -24.67 -6.99 10.65
C LEU A 234 -25.79 -6.59 9.68
N TYR A 235 -25.51 -6.59 8.37
CA TYR A 235 -26.38 -6.04 7.33
C TYR A 235 -27.05 -7.11 6.45
N THR A 236 -26.69 -8.38 6.60
CA THR A 236 -27.34 -9.47 5.84
C THR A 236 -28.83 -9.57 6.16
N PRO A 237 -29.64 -10.17 5.26
CA PRO A 237 -31.04 -10.43 5.53
C PRO A 237 -31.24 -11.18 6.86
N ASN A 238 -32.32 -10.85 7.59
CA ASN A 238 -32.62 -11.31 8.95
C ASN A 238 -31.66 -10.80 10.05
N MET A 239 -30.59 -10.08 9.70
CA MET A 239 -29.67 -9.40 10.63
C MET A 239 -29.12 -10.34 11.72
N ILE A 240 -28.80 -11.59 11.37
CA ILE A 240 -28.37 -12.61 12.35
C ILE A 240 -27.09 -12.19 13.06
N GLY A 241 -26.13 -11.58 12.35
CA GLY A 241 -24.91 -11.06 12.99
C GLY A 241 -25.20 -9.94 13.98
N LEU A 242 -26.15 -9.05 13.66
CA LEU A 242 -26.58 -8.00 14.61
C LEU A 242 -27.27 -8.62 15.84
N GLN A 243 -28.15 -9.60 15.65
CA GLN A 243 -28.80 -10.32 16.75
C GLN A 243 -27.76 -10.98 17.67
N LEU A 244 -26.72 -11.60 17.09
CA LEU A 244 -25.59 -12.13 17.83
C LEU A 244 -24.89 -11.04 18.65
N ARG A 245 -24.57 -9.88 18.05
CA ARG A 245 -23.90 -8.79 18.77
C ARG A 245 -24.75 -8.24 19.91
N LEU A 246 -26.05 -8.08 19.70
CA LEU A 246 -26.99 -7.66 20.75
C LEU A 246 -27.09 -8.68 21.88
N PHE A 247 -27.16 -9.98 21.55
CA PHE A 247 -27.14 -11.06 22.55
C PHE A 247 -25.85 -11.04 23.38
N GLN A 248 -24.70 -10.96 22.72
CA GLN A 248 -23.41 -10.83 23.40
C GLN A 248 -23.38 -9.60 24.31
N PHE A 249 -23.91 -8.48 23.83
CA PHE A 249 -23.94 -7.22 24.55
C PHE A 249 -24.77 -7.33 25.83
N GLU A 250 -25.98 -7.89 25.77
CA GLU A 250 -26.84 -8.08 26.94
C GLU A 250 -26.22 -9.02 27.98
N ARG A 251 -25.59 -10.11 27.55
CA ARG A 251 -24.91 -11.05 28.45
C ARG A 251 -23.70 -10.42 29.12
N LEU A 252 -22.90 -9.68 28.37
CA LEU A 252 -21.75 -8.96 28.91
C LEU A 252 -22.17 -7.79 29.81
N LEU A 253 -23.27 -7.09 29.49
CA LEU A 253 -23.82 -6.03 30.34
C LEU A 253 -24.22 -6.58 31.72
N LYS A 254 -24.86 -7.76 31.75
CA LYS A 254 -25.23 -8.46 32.98
C LYS A 254 -24.00 -8.81 33.84
N ASP A 255 -22.94 -9.28 33.20
CA ASP A 255 -21.71 -9.68 33.87
C ASP A 255 -20.90 -8.48 34.38
N LEU A 256 -20.76 -7.43 33.56
CA LEU A 256 -19.87 -6.28 33.83
C LEU A 256 -20.54 -5.16 34.63
N PHE A 257 -21.84 -4.91 34.39
CA PHE A 257 -22.59 -3.80 34.99
C PHE A 257 -23.97 -4.25 35.48
N PRO A 258 -24.04 -5.16 36.48
CA PRO A 258 -25.30 -5.76 36.93
C PRO A 258 -26.32 -4.74 37.45
N ALA A 259 -25.86 -3.62 38.02
CA ALA A 259 -26.75 -2.54 38.46
C ALA A 259 -27.50 -1.90 37.28
N ILE A 260 -26.78 -1.56 36.20
CA ILE A 260 -27.37 -1.01 34.97
C ILE A 260 -28.30 -2.05 34.34
N SER A 261 -27.85 -3.30 34.20
CA SER A 261 -28.68 -4.35 33.61
C SER A 261 -29.99 -4.55 34.37
N LYS A 262 -29.95 -4.61 35.71
CA LYS A 262 -31.16 -4.77 36.52
C LYS A 262 -32.10 -3.56 36.40
N HIS A 263 -31.53 -2.36 36.30
CA HIS A 263 -32.30 -1.14 36.07
C HIS A 263 -33.01 -1.18 34.71
N PHE A 264 -32.31 -1.62 33.66
CA PHE A 264 -32.91 -1.83 32.33
C PHE A 264 -34.01 -2.88 32.36
N ASP A 265 -33.78 -4.02 33.01
CA ASP A 265 -34.79 -5.08 33.16
C ASP A 265 -36.04 -4.58 33.90
N THR A 266 -35.86 -3.72 34.92
CA THR A 266 -36.97 -3.13 35.70
C THR A 266 -37.83 -2.18 34.86
N HIS A 267 -37.25 -1.52 33.86
CA HIS A 267 -37.93 -0.55 32.99
C HIS A 267 -38.23 -1.11 31.59
N ASP A 268 -38.12 -2.44 31.39
CA ASP A 268 -38.32 -3.15 30.11
C ASP A 268 -37.49 -2.59 28.94
N ILE A 269 -36.26 -2.16 29.24
CA ILE A 269 -35.32 -1.64 28.24
C ILE A 269 -34.53 -2.80 27.64
N LYS A 270 -34.66 -3.00 26.33
CA LYS A 270 -33.95 -4.04 25.58
C LYS A 270 -32.83 -3.44 24.72
N ALA A 271 -31.73 -4.17 24.53
CA ALA A 271 -30.57 -3.63 23.82
C ALA A 271 -30.88 -3.23 22.38
N ASN A 272 -31.78 -3.97 21.71
CA ASN A 272 -32.18 -3.67 20.33
C ASN A 272 -32.82 -2.28 20.15
N MET A 273 -33.35 -1.68 21.22
CA MET A 273 -34.02 -0.36 21.20
C MET A 273 -33.04 0.82 21.07
N TYR A 274 -31.77 0.63 21.43
CA TYR A 274 -30.75 1.69 21.43
C TYR A 274 -29.42 1.25 20.82
N ALA A 275 -28.93 0.03 21.12
CA ALA A 275 -27.61 -0.43 20.72
C ALA A 275 -27.51 -0.87 19.26
N SER A 276 -28.63 -1.19 18.60
CA SER A 276 -28.65 -1.59 17.18
C SER A 276 -27.94 -0.54 16.31
N GLN A 277 -28.18 0.74 16.55
CA GLN A 277 -27.54 1.83 15.80
C GLN A 277 -26.04 1.94 16.11
N TRP A 278 -25.61 1.65 17.34
CA TRP A 278 -24.19 1.71 17.71
C TRP A 278 -23.36 0.74 16.86
N PHE A 279 -23.85 -0.50 16.70
CA PHE A 279 -23.21 -1.51 15.85
C PHE A 279 -23.34 -1.19 14.36
N MET A 280 -24.54 -0.82 13.90
CA MET A 280 -24.85 -0.61 12.48
C MET A 280 -24.34 0.72 11.90
N THR A 281 -23.92 1.66 12.74
CA THR A 281 -23.46 2.98 12.27
C THR A 281 -22.13 3.38 12.87
N VAL A 282 -21.52 2.52 13.70
CA VAL A 282 -20.30 2.84 14.44
C VAL A 282 -20.47 4.17 15.20
N PHE A 283 -21.62 4.29 15.89
CA PHE A 283 -22.07 5.48 16.61
C PHE A 283 -22.33 6.75 15.76
N ALA A 284 -22.02 6.73 14.47
CA ALA A 284 -22.02 7.92 13.61
C ALA A 284 -23.40 8.51 13.31
N TYR A 285 -24.48 7.85 13.73
CA TYR A 285 -25.84 8.39 13.60
C TYR A 285 -26.09 9.66 14.45
N ARG A 286 -25.51 9.73 15.66
CA ARG A 286 -25.74 10.85 16.61
C ARG A 286 -24.48 11.43 17.22
N PHE A 287 -23.38 10.68 17.24
CA PHE A 287 -22.17 11.11 17.91
C PHE A 287 -21.41 12.12 17.03
N PRO A 288 -20.69 13.07 17.64
CA PRO A 288 -19.77 13.95 16.91
C PRO A 288 -18.77 13.16 16.05
N LEU A 289 -18.48 13.65 14.84
CA LEU A 289 -17.60 12.96 13.89
C LEU A 289 -16.18 12.75 14.43
N GLU A 290 -15.69 13.66 15.27
CA GLU A 290 -14.39 13.51 15.93
C GLU A 290 -14.34 12.23 16.77
N ILE A 291 -15.37 11.97 17.58
CA ILE A 291 -15.48 10.72 18.36
C ILE A 291 -15.57 9.51 17.41
N VAL A 292 -16.37 9.61 16.35
CA VAL A 292 -16.54 8.53 15.36
C VAL A 292 -15.21 8.17 14.71
N PHE A 293 -14.40 9.15 14.33
CA PHE A 293 -13.08 8.91 13.74
C PHE A 293 -12.17 8.16 14.69
N ARG A 294 -12.15 8.53 15.97
CA ARG A 294 -11.33 7.84 16.98
C ARG A 294 -11.80 6.41 17.23
N ILE A 295 -13.12 6.16 17.21
CA ILE A 295 -13.67 4.81 17.28
C ILE A 295 -13.27 3.99 16.04
N MET A 296 -13.35 4.58 14.85
CA MET A 296 -12.96 3.95 13.59
C MET A 296 -11.46 3.61 13.55
N ASP A 297 -10.58 4.50 14.03
CA ASP A 297 -9.14 4.23 14.20
C ASP A 297 -8.94 2.91 14.95
N MET A 298 -9.68 2.73 16.05
CA MET A 298 -9.59 1.53 16.88
C MET A 298 -10.24 0.30 16.24
N ILE A 299 -11.31 0.46 15.47
CA ILE A 299 -11.92 -0.65 14.72
C ILE A 299 -10.98 -1.19 13.64
N PHE A 300 -10.29 -0.32 12.90
CA PHE A 300 -9.28 -0.76 11.94
C PHE A 300 -8.11 -1.47 12.62
N ALA A 301 -7.73 -1.02 13.82
CA ALA A 301 -6.64 -1.61 14.58
C ALA A 301 -7.02 -2.97 15.22
N GLN A 302 -8.18 -3.06 15.86
CA GLN A 302 -8.55 -4.15 16.77
C GLN A 302 -9.74 -4.99 16.29
N GLY A 303 -10.58 -4.48 15.39
CA GLY A 303 -11.75 -5.18 14.87
C GLY A 303 -13.09 -4.67 15.38
N LEU A 304 -14.16 -5.36 14.96
CA LEU A 304 -15.55 -5.02 15.29
C LEU A 304 -15.83 -5.11 16.80
N GLU A 305 -15.11 -5.96 17.53
CA GLU A 305 -15.27 -6.10 18.99
C GLU A 305 -14.99 -4.80 19.76
N SER A 306 -14.23 -3.85 19.19
CA SER A 306 -13.99 -2.55 19.80
C SER A 306 -15.26 -1.77 20.09
N ILE A 307 -16.33 -1.97 19.30
CA ILE A 307 -17.64 -1.34 19.52
C ILE A 307 -18.18 -1.67 20.92
N PHE A 308 -17.99 -2.90 21.41
CA PHE A 308 -18.42 -3.29 22.76
C PHE A 308 -17.68 -2.51 23.83
N ARG A 309 -16.36 -2.34 23.68
CA ARG A 309 -15.53 -1.61 24.66
C ARG A 309 -15.96 -0.15 24.77
N PHE A 310 -16.22 0.51 23.64
CA PHE A 310 -16.75 1.87 23.64
C PHE A 310 -18.17 1.94 24.22
N ALA A 311 -19.07 1.04 23.83
CA ALA A 311 -20.42 1.00 24.39
C ALA A 311 -20.41 0.84 25.92
N PHE A 312 -19.57 -0.04 26.46
CA PHE A 312 -19.44 -0.25 27.89
C PHE A 312 -18.73 0.90 28.62
N ALA A 313 -17.73 1.54 28.01
CA ALA A 313 -17.12 2.75 28.57
C ALA A 313 -18.13 3.90 28.69
N LEU A 314 -18.97 4.08 27.66
CA LEU A 314 -20.06 5.05 27.66
C LEU A 314 -21.08 4.76 28.77
N LEU A 315 -21.51 3.51 28.92
CA LEU A 315 -22.44 3.12 29.99
C LEU A 315 -21.84 3.28 31.38
N LYS A 316 -20.59 2.85 31.57
CA LYS A 316 -19.88 2.95 32.85
C LYS A 316 -19.75 4.40 33.31
N LYS A 317 -19.36 5.29 32.40
CA LYS A 317 -19.18 6.72 32.68
C LYS A 317 -20.48 7.39 33.13
N ASN A 318 -21.59 6.97 32.53
CA ASN A 318 -22.91 7.55 32.77
C ASN A 318 -23.76 6.74 33.76
N GLN A 319 -23.16 5.81 34.51
CA GLN A 319 -23.92 4.88 35.37
C GLN A 319 -24.82 5.63 36.37
N ASP A 320 -24.31 6.64 37.05
CA ASP A 320 -25.08 7.36 38.06
C ASP A 320 -26.28 8.09 37.46
N GLN A 321 -26.12 8.70 36.29
CA GLN A 321 -27.21 9.36 35.57
C GLN A 321 -28.23 8.35 35.06
N ILE A 322 -27.79 7.22 34.52
CA ILE A 322 -28.65 6.13 34.06
C ILE A 322 -29.56 5.63 35.19
N LEU A 323 -28.99 5.40 36.38
CA LEU A 323 -29.71 4.86 37.53
C LEU A 323 -30.69 5.88 38.16
N GLN A 324 -30.54 7.17 37.88
CA GLN A 324 -31.47 8.21 38.34
C GLN A 324 -32.70 8.36 37.41
N LEU A 325 -32.62 7.90 36.16
CA LEU A 325 -33.72 7.96 35.21
C LEU A 325 -34.69 6.80 35.45
N ASN A 326 -35.86 7.10 36.01
CA ASN A 326 -36.89 6.10 36.38
C ASN A 326 -38.01 5.94 35.34
N ASP A 327 -37.90 6.64 34.20
CA ASP A 327 -38.87 6.59 33.11
C ASP A 327 -38.24 5.97 31.86
N MET A 328 -38.94 5.02 31.24
CA MET A 328 -38.46 4.27 30.08
C MET A 328 -38.12 5.19 28.91
N GLN A 329 -38.97 6.17 28.61
CA GLN A 329 -38.77 7.08 27.48
C GLN A 329 -37.55 7.98 27.70
N SER A 330 -37.47 8.60 28.89
CA SER A 330 -36.35 9.45 29.28
C SER A 330 -35.02 8.69 29.26
N LEU A 331 -35.03 7.44 29.69
CA LEU A 331 -33.86 6.57 29.65
C LEU A 331 -33.44 6.22 28.21
N LEU A 332 -34.38 5.88 27.33
CA LEU A 332 -34.09 5.62 25.91
C LEU A 332 -33.55 6.85 25.19
N ASP A 333 -34.09 8.03 25.46
CA ASP A 333 -33.62 9.28 24.86
C ASP A 333 -32.20 9.59 25.30
N PHE A 334 -31.89 9.39 26.59
CA PHE A 334 -30.55 9.53 27.11
C PHE A 334 -29.57 8.52 26.48
N LEU A 335 -29.93 7.24 26.39
CA LEU A 335 -29.07 6.21 25.78
C LEU A 335 -28.78 6.50 24.30
N LYS A 336 -29.71 7.13 23.58
CA LYS A 336 -29.54 7.42 22.15
C LYS A 336 -28.69 8.66 21.87
N ALA A 337 -28.67 9.64 22.77
CA ALA A 337 -28.10 10.96 22.47
C ALA A 337 -27.22 11.56 23.57
N GLY A 338 -27.34 11.17 24.84
CA GLY A 338 -26.61 11.82 25.94
C GLY A 338 -25.33 11.10 26.39
N LEU A 339 -25.10 9.87 25.95
CA LEU A 339 -23.98 9.06 26.45
C LEU A 339 -22.59 9.64 26.17
N PHE A 340 -22.44 10.45 25.12
CA PHE A 340 -21.14 11.02 24.74
C PHE A 340 -20.87 12.36 25.41
N ASP A 341 -21.86 13.00 26.03
CA ASP A 341 -21.73 14.34 26.63
C ASP A 341 -20.51 14.46 27.57
N PRO A 342 -20.19 13.47 28.44
CA PRO A 342 -19.01 13.55 29.30
C PRO A 342 -17.65 13.53 28.58
N TYR A 343 -17.63 13.25 27.28
CA TYR A 343 -16.43 13.09 26.47
C TYR A 343 -16.28 14.13 25.36
N VAL A 344 -17.25 15.05 25.21
CA VAL A 344 -17.23 16.07 24.15
C VAL A 344 -15.94 16.89 24.19
N ASP A 345 -15.51 17.29 25.38
CA ASP A 345 -14.30 18.11 25.57
C ASP A 345 -13.02 17.27 25.71
N ASN A 346 -13.12 15.94 25.84
CA ASN A 346 -11.98 15.07 26.04
C ASN A 346 -12.22 13.67 25.47
N VAL A 347 -12.01 13.55 24.16
CA VAL A 347 -12.16 12.28 23.45
C VAL A 347 -11.10 11.26 23.86
N ASP A 348 -9.92 11.70 24.31
CA ASP A 348 -8.86 10.81 24.79
C ASP A 348 -9.25 10.07 26.06
N ALA A 349 -10.06 10.70 26.93
CA ALA A 349 -10.64 10.01 28.08
C ALA A 349 -11.53 8.84 27.65
N LEU A 350 -12.29 8.97 26.55
CA LEU A 350 -13.08 7.86 26.01
C LEU A 350 -12.18 6.72 25.52
N MET A 351 -11.06 7.03 24.87
CA MET A 351 -10.09 6.01 24.41
C MET A 351 -9.50 5.25 25.60
N GLN A 352 -9.15 5.95 26.68
CA GLN A 352 -8.63 5.35 27.90
C GLN A 352 -9.68 4.49 28.62
N ASP A 353 -10.90 5.01 28.79
CA ASP A 353 -11.99 4.31 29.45
C ASP A 353 -12.40 3.05 28.65
N ALA A 354 -12.41 3.11 27.31
CA ALA A 354 -12.65 1.95 26.45
C ALA A 354 -11.51 0.91 26.52
N ALA A 355 -10.25 1.35 26.55
CA ALA A 355 -9.10 0.44 26.69
C ALA A 355 -9.10 -0.29 28.05
N ALA A 356 -9.66 0.32 29.10
CA ALA A 356 -9.81 -0.30 30.41
C ALA A 356 -10.88 -1.42 30.45
N ILE A 357 -11.80 -1.48 29.48
CA ILE A 357 -12.79 -2.56 29.38
C ILE A 357 -12.13 -3.80 28.79
N LYS A 358 -11.88 -4.80 29.64
CA LYS A 358 -11.29 -6.09 29.25
C LYS A 358 -12.37 -7.12 28.97
N ILE A 359 -12.43 -7.60 27.72
CA ILE A 359 -13.31 -8.70 27.30
C ILE A 359 -12.46 -9.68 26.51
N SER A 360 -12.41 -10.93 26.96
CA SER A 360 -11.61 -11.97 26.30
C SER A 360 -12.30 -12.51 25.05
N LYS A 361 -11.50 -12.87 24.05
CA LYS A 361 -12.01 -13.51 22.82
C LYS A 361 -12.78 -14.80 23.12
N SER A 362 -12.27 -15.62 24.04
CA SER A 362 -12.94 -16.85 24.49
C SER A 362 -14.36 -16.61 25.02
N LYS A 363 -14.59 -15.48 25.71
CA LYS A 363 -15.93 -15.11 26.18
C LYS A 363 -16.86 -14.79 25.01
N PHE A 364 -16.40 -14.05 24.00
CA PHE A 364 -17.18 -13.80 22.79
C PHE A 364 -17.53 -15.10 22.06
N ASP A 365 -16.54 -15.98 21.87
CA ASP A 365 -16.72 -17.26 21.18
C ASP A 365 -17.74 -18.15 21.92
N LYS A 366 -17.64 -18.23 23.25
CA LYS A 366 -18.62 -18.96 24.07
C LYS A 366 -20.04 -18.41 23.91
N LEU A 367 -20.22 -17.09 24.00
CA LEU A 367 -21.52 -16.45 23.83
C LEU A 367 -22.08 -16.62 22.41
N ALA A 368 -21.22 -16.71 21.39
CA ALA A 368 -21.64 -17.01 20.03
C ALA A 368 -22.20 -18.42 19.88
N VAL A 369 -21.56 -19.41 20.51
CA VAL A 369 -22.08 -20.80 20.56
C VAL A 369 -23.43 -20.84 21.28
N GLU A 370 -23.55 -20.19 22.43
CA GLU A 370 -24.81 -20.11 23.18
C GLU A 370 -25.94 -19.47 22.35
N HIS A 371 -25.64 -18.40 21.61
CA HIS A 371 -26.62 -17.74 20.74
C HIS A 371 -27.11 -18.65 19.62
N VAL A 372 -26.20 -19.38 18.97
CA VAL A 372 -26.55 -20.34 17.91
C VAL A 372 -27.44 -21.45 18.45
N GLU A 373 -27.16 -21.97 19.65
CA GLU A 373 -28.01 -22.96 20.31
C GLU A 373 -29.40 -22.41 20.66
N GLU A 374 -29.49 -21.16 21.12
CA GLU A 374 -30.75 -20.50 21.43
C GLU A 374 -31.58 -20.23 20.17
N LEU A 375 -30.96 -19.72 19.10
CA LEU A 375 -31.62 -19.56 17.81
C LEU A 375 -32.11 -20.89 17.26
N ARG A 376 -31.33 -21.97 17.38
CA ARG A 376 -31.74 -23.31 16.93
C ARG A 376 -33.00 -23.81 17.66
N LYS A 377 -33.15 -23.48 18.95
CA LYS A 377 -34.32 -23.86 19.76
C LYS A 377 -35.54 -22.99 19.44
N ASN A 378 -35.34 -21.69 19.36
CA ASN A 378 -36.43 -20.72 19.28
C ASN A 378 -36.90 -20.44 17.85
N ASN A 379 -35.99 -20.53 16.88
CA ASN A 379 -36.24 -20.22 15.48
C ASN A 379 -35.51 -21.23 14.57
N PRO A 380 -35.90 -22.52 14.60
CA PRO A 380 -35.23 -23.54 13.81
C PRO A 380 -35.23 -23.20 12.31
N ASP A 381 -36.26 -22.51 11.81
CA ASP A 381 -36.39 -22.12 10.40
C ASP A 381 -35.35 -21.09 9.94
N LEU A 382 -34.86 -20.21 10.84
CA LEU A 382 -33.79 -19.27 10.53
C LEU A 382 -32.43 -19.97 10.34
N LEU A 383 -32.25 -21.16 10.93
CA LEU A 383 -31.07 -22.01 10.76
C LEU A 383 -31.33 -23.22 9.84
N SER A 384 -32.59 -23.46 9.47
CA SER A 384 -33.06 -24.64 8.75
C SER A 384 -32.55 -24.55 7.32
N GLY A 385 -31.50 -25.32 7.04
CA GLY A 385 -31.25 -25.93 5.74
C GLY A 385 -30.98 -25.00 4.55
N ASP A 386 -31.90 -24.12 4.17
CA ASP A 386 -31.85 -23.40 2.90
C ASP A 386 -30.88 -22.23 2.90
N ALA A 387 -30.74 -21.50 4.01
CA ALA A 387 -29.70 -20.47 4.15
C ALA A 387 -28.30 -21.10 4.22
N LEU A 388 -28.13 -22.17 5.01
CA LEU A 388 -26.85 -22.88 5.12
C LEU A 388 -26.48 -23.63 3.82
N ARG A 389 -27.47 -24.17 3.08
CA ARG A 389 -27.28 -24.75 1.74
C ARG A 389 -27.01 -23.67 0.70
N ALA A 390 -27.63 -22.51 0.78
CA ALA A 390 -27.33 -21.37 -0.09
C ALA A 390 -25.91 -20.88 0.14
N GLU A 391 -25.50 -20.75 1.40
CA GLU A 391 -24.15 -20.34 1.75
C GLU A 391 -23.11 -21.40 1.40
N ASN A 392 -23.38 -22.69 1.63
CA ASN A 392 -22.51 -23.77 1.15
C ASN A 392 -22.41 -23.80 -0.39
N ARG A 393 -23.50 -23.51 -1.12
CA ARG A 393 -23.47 -23.38 -2.58
C ARG A 393 -22.65 -22.16 -3.02
N ARG A 394 -22.76 -21.04 -2.29
CA ARG A 394 -22.00 -19.81 -2.54
C ARG A 394 -20.51 -20.00 -2.27
N LEU A 395 -20.16 -20.56 -1.12
CA LEU A 395 -18.78 -20.91 -0.75
C LEU A 395 -18.19 -21.92 -1.73
N ALA A 396 -18.96 -22.93 -2.17
CA ALA A 396 -18.51 -23.86 -3.21
C ALA A 396 -18.29 -23.16 -4.57
N ALA A 397 -19.13 -22.19 -4.94
CA ALA A 397 -18.95 -21.41 -6.17
C ALA A 397 -17.74 -20.46 -6.08
N ALA A 398 -17.53 -19.82 -4.93
CA ALA A 398 -16.37 -18.97 -4.67
C ALA A 398 -15.06 -19.79 -4.66
N LEU A 399 -15.09 -20.98 -4.05
CA LEU A 399 -13.96 -21.92 -4.06
C LEU A 399 -13.62 -22.34 -5.48
N ARG A 400 -14.61 -22.73 -6.31
CA ARG A 400 -14.38 -23.05 -7.73
C ARG A 400 -13.77 -21.88 -8.50
N LYS A 401 -14.27 -20.66 -8.30
CA LYS A 401 -13.72 -19.47 -8.96
C LYS A 401 -12.28 -19.19 -8.53
N ALA A 402 -11.97 -19.39 -7.25
CA ALA A 402 -10.61 -19.27 -6.73
C ALA A 402 -9.69 -20.37 -7.29
N GLU A 403 -10.17 -21.61 -7.38
CA GLU A 403 -9.46 -22.74 -8.00
C GLU A 403 -9.18 -22.48 -9.49
N GLU A 404 -10.17 -22.00 -10.26
CA GLU A 404 -10.01 -21.62 -11.67
C GLU A 404 -8.98 -20.50 -11.86
N SER A 405 -9.01 -19.50 -10.98
CA SER A 405 -8.03 -18.41 -10.98
C SER A 405 -6.64 -18.91 -10.62
N TYR A 406 -6.51 -19.78 -9.62
CA TYR A 406 -5.26 -20.42 -9.23
C TYR A 406 -4.69 -21.28 -10.36
N GLU A 407 -5.53 -22.08 -11.03
CA GLU A 407 -5.11 -22.87 -12.19
C GLU A 407 -4.63 -22.00 -13.35
N THR A 408 -5.32 -20.88 -13.61
CA THR A 408 -4.92 -19.93 -14.66
C THR A 408 -3.57 -19.31 -14.33
N LEU A 409 -3.40 -18.84 -13.09
CA LEU A 409 -2.13 -18.29 -12.62
C LEU A 409 -1.01 -19.34 -12.67
N ASN A 410 -1.30 -20.59 -12.32
CA ASN A 410 -0.33 -21.68 -12.39
C ASN A 410 0.07 -22.00 -13.84
N ARG A 411 -0.88 -21.98 -14.79
CA ARG A 411 -0.59 -22.11 -16.23
C ARG A 411 0.31 -20.99 -16.72
N GLU A 412 0.00 -19.74 -16.37
CA GLU A 412 0.82 -18.57 -16.71
C GLU A 412 2.22 -18.67 -16.12
N HIS A 413 2.35 -19.08 -14.86
CA HIS A 413 3.65 -19.26 -14.22
C HIS A 413 4.48 -20.34 -14.91
N ILE A 414 3.88 -21.48 -15.28
CA ILE A 414 4.56 -22.54 -16.04
C ILE A 414 5.01 -22.03 -17.42
N GLN A 415 4.18 -21.22 -18.09
CA GLN A 415 4.52 -20.64 -19.39
C GLN A 415 5.71 -19.68 -19.28
N LEU A 416 5.69 -18.77 -18.31
CA LEU A 416 6.80 -17.84 -18.03
C LEU A 416 8.10 -18.59 -17.72
N VAL A 417 8.02 -19.68 -16.94
CA VAL A 417 9.20 -20.51 -16.64
C VAL A 417 9.76 -21.16 -17.91
N LYS A 418 8.91 -21.67 -18.81
CA LYS A 418 9.35 -22.26 -20.10
C LYS A 418 10.03 -21.22 -20.99
N GLU A 419 9.41 -20.05 -21.15
CA GLU A 419 9.98 -18.94 -21.94
C GLU A 419 11.31 -18.48 -21.35
N HIS A 420 11.43 -18.43 -20.02
CA HIS A 420 12.68 -18.07 -19.37
C HIS A 420 13.80 -19.09 -19.63
N ILE A 421 13.49 -20.39 -19.62
CA ILE A 421 14.44 -21.45 -19.96
C ILE A 421 14.87 -21.34 -21.42
N GLU A 422 13.93 -21.17 -22.36
CA GLU A 422 14.24 -21.00 -23.79
C GLU A 422 15.15 -19.79 -24.02
N MET A 423 14.81 -18.64 -23.45
CA MET A 423 15.63 -17.43 -23.51
C MET A 423 17.03 -17.64 -22.93
N ARG A 424 17.17 -18.38 -21.82
CA ARG A 424 18.47 -18.71 -21.24
C ARG A 424 19.32 -19.57 -22.18
N THR A 425 18.73 -20.59 -22.80
CA THR A 425 19.44 -21.46 -23.76
C THR A 425 19.87 -20.70 -25.02
N LEU A 426 19.03 -19.80 -25.53
CA LEU A 426 19.36 -18.94 -26.67
C LEU A 426 20.51 -17.99 -26.34
N LYS A 427 20.48 -17.37 -25.14
CA LYS A 427 21.56 -16.51 -24.65
C LYS A 427 22.89 -17.27 -24.56
N GLU A 428 22.86 -18.50 -24.07
CA GLU A 428 24.06 -19.33 -23.91
C GLU A 428 24.65 -19.77 -25.27
N ARG A 429 23.79 -20.12 -26.25
CA ARG A 429 24.24 -20.36 -27.64
C ARG A 429 24.81 -19.11 -28.30
N ALA A 430 24.22 -17.94 -28.06
CA ALA A 430 24.73 -16.69 -28.59
C ALA A 430 26.11 -16.38 -27.99
N ALA A 431 26.30 -16.59 -26.69
CA ALA A 431 27.59 -16.42 -26.03
C ALA A 431 28.68 -17.35 -26.60
N GLN A 432 28.35 -18.63 -26.88
CA GLN A 432 29.27 -19.56 -27.52
C GLN A 432 29.70 -19.11 -28.93
N LYS A 433 28.77 -18.59 -29.73
CA LYS A 433 29.11 -18.04 -31.06
C LYS A 433 29.99 -16.80 -31.00
N VAL A 434 29.76 -15.94 -30.00
CA VAL A 434 30.61 -14.75 -29.79
C VAL A 434 32.04 -15.19 -29.50
N GLU A 435 32.23 -16.17 -28.60
CA GLU A 435 33.55 -16.73 -28.28
C GLU A 435 34.24 -17.33 -29.53
N GLU A 436 33.51 -18.12 -30.32
CA GLU A 436 34.03 -18.72 -31.56
C GLU A 436 34.46 -17.66 -32.58
N HIS A 437 33.65 -16.60 -32.74
CA HIS A 437 33.98 -15.48 -33.61
C HIS A 437 35.18 -14.69 -33.09
N GLU A 438 35.30 -14.47 -31.78
CA GLU A 438 36.47 -13.81 -31.19
C GLU A 438 37.76 -14.60 -31.46
N ILE A 439 37.74 -15.93 -31.26
CA ILE A 439 38.89 -16.80 -31.59
C ILE A 439 39.24 -16.72 -33.09
N THR A 440 38.24 -16.75 -33.96
CA THR A 440 38.45 -16.67 -35.41
C THR A 440 39.04 -15.33 -35.83
N VAL A 441 38.52 -14.23 -35.28
CA VAL A 441 39.01 -12.87 -35.53
C VAL A 441 40.46 -12.74 -35.07
N GLU A 442 40.80 -13.27 -33.91
CA GLU A 442 42.18 -13.23 -33.40
C GLU A 442 43.13 -14.08 -34.26
N GLY A 443 42.68 -15.27 -34.69
CA GLY A 443 43.39 -16.10 -35.65
C GLY A 443 43.67 -15.37 -36.97
N LEU A 444 42.64 -14.76 -37.58
CA LEU A 444 42.76 -13.99 -38.82
C LEU A 444 43.68 -12.78 -38.67
N LYS A 445 43.62 -12.05 -37.55
CA LYS A 445 44.55 -10.95 -37.27
C LYS A 445 46.00 -11.44 -37.24
N SER A 446 46.26 -12.59 -36.63
CA SER A 446 47.62 -13.15 -36.56
C SER A 446 48.18 -13.49 -37.94
N VAL A 447 47.36 -14.09 -38.81
CA VAL A 447 47.72 -14.40 -40.21
C VAL A 447 47.91 -13.13 -41.03
N LEU A 448 47.04 -12.14 -40.87
CA LEU A 448 47.17 -10.86 -41.57
C LEU A 448 48.48 -10.16 -41.20
N ILE A 449 48.88 -10.22 -39.92
CA ILE A 449 50.16 -9.67 -39.45
C ILE A 449 51.35 -10.42 -40.06
N SER A 450 51.30 -11.75 -40.14
CA SER A 450 52.39 -12.54 -40.75
C SER A 450 52.50 -12.29 -42.26
N GLU A 451 51.39 -12.34 -42.99
CA GLU A 451 51.36 -12.07 -44.44
C GLU A 451 51.83 -10.65 -44.75
N ARG A 452 51.38 -9.65 -43.96
CA ARG A 452 51.84 -8.27 -44.11
C ARG A 452 53.35 -8.17 -43.91
N ARG A 453 53.90 -8.84 -42.90
CA ARG A 453 55.35 -8.85 -42.64
C ARG A 453 56.13 -9.50 -43.78
N GLU A 454 55.67 -10.64 -44.28
CA GLU A 454 56.29 -11.33 -45.42
C GLU A 454 56.27 -10.46 -46.68
N ALA A 455 55.14 -9.81 -46.97
CA ALA A 455 55.03 -8.89 -48.11
C ALA A 455 55.96 -7.68 -47.97
N GLU A 456 56.06 -7.07 -46.78
CA GLU A 456 56.99 -5.96 -46.50
C GLU A 456 58.45 -6.39 -46.70
N GLU A 457 58.81 -7.61 -46.31
CA GLU A 457 60.16 -8.17 -46.47
C GLU A 457 60.49 -8.44 -47.95
N GLN A 458 59.56 -9.01 -48.71
CA GLN A 458 59.71 -9.20 -50.16
C GLN A 458 59.88 -7.87 -50.91
N VAL A 459 59.06 -6.86 -50.58
CA VAL A 459 59.17 -5.52 -51.19
C VAL A 459 60.53 -4.90 -50.86
N LYS A 460 61.02 -5.07 -49.63
CA LYS A 460 62.34 -4.58 -49.22
C LYS A 460 63.46 -5.25 -50.01
N GLU A 461 63.41 -6.57 -50.18
CA GLU A 461 64.40 -7.30 -50.99
C GLU A 461 64.41 -6.85 -52.45
N GLU A 462 63.23 -6.67 -53.07
CA GLU A 462 63.12 -6.14 -54.43
C GLU A 462 63.68 -4.73 -54.54
N MET A 463 63.37 -3.86 -53.57
CA MET A 463 63.88 -2.49 -53.53
C MET A 463 65.40 -2.46 -53.41
N ASP A 464 66.00 -3.31 -52.56
CA ASP A 464 67.46 -3.43 -52.42
C ASP A 464 68.11 -3.93 -53.72
N ARG A 465 67.50 -4.90 -54.40
CA ARG A 465 67.96 -5.38 -55.72
C ARG A 465 67.90 -4.28 -56.77
N LEU A 466 66.80 -3.52 -56.83
CA LEU A 466 66.63 -2.39 -57.73
C LEU A 466 67.64 -1.29 -57.44
N ALA A 467 67.88 -0.96 -56.17
CA ALA A 467 68.89 0.01 -55.76
C ALA A 467 70.30 -0.40 -56.19
N GLN A 468 70.68 -1.67 -55.99
CA GLN A 468 71.98 -2.18 -56.48
C GLN A 468 72.09 -2.13 -58.01
N LYS A 469 71.02 -2.45 -58.73
CA LYS A 469 71.00 -2.41 -60.19
C LYS A 469 71.09 -0.96 -60.70
N ASN A 470 70.37 -0.03 -60.09
CA ASN A 470 70.45 1.40 -60.38
C ASN A 470 71.87 1.93 -60.11
N TYR A 471 72.47 1.58 -58.97
CA TYR A 471 73.86 1.96 -58.68
C TYR A 471 74.84 1.49 -59.77
N LYS A 472 74.75 0.23 -60.20
CA LYS A 472 75.58 -0.32 -61.29
C LYS A 472 75.32 0.39 -62.62
N LEU A 473 74.07 0.71 -62.93
CA LEU A 473 73.70 1.44 -64.14
C LEU A 473 74.24 2.87 -64.11
N THR A 474 74.18 3.55 -62.97
CA THR A 474 74.76 4.88 -62.79
C THR A 474 76.27 4.86 -63.03
N MET A 475 77.00 3.93 -62.41
CA MET A 475 78.44 3.77 -62.63
C MET A 475 78.76 3.50 -64.10
N LYS A 476 77.98 2.64 -64.76
CA LYS A 476 78.20 2.33 -66.18
C LYS A 476 77.84 3.50 -67.10
N ASN A 477 76.83 4.29 -66.76
CA ASN A 477 76.50 5.52 -67.46
C ASN A 477 77.63 6.55 -67.30
N GLU A 478 78.24 6.64 -66.12
CA GLU A 478 79.39 7.51 -65.86
C GLU A 478 80.61 7.07 -66.69
N GLU A 479 80.94 5.77 -66.72
CA GLU A 479 82.01 5.22 -67.59
C GLU A 479 81.74 5.45 -69.09
N LEU A 480 80.49 5.30 -69.52
CA LEU A 480 80.09 5.56 -70.90
C LEU A 480 80.19 7.06 -71.21
N GLN A 481 79.80 7.93 -70.28
CA GLN A 481 79.95 9.38 -70.42
C GLN A 481 81.43 9.77 -70.55
N ASP A 482 82.31 9.25 -69.70
CA ASP A 482 83.76 9.45 -69.81
C ASP A 482 84.31 8.98 -71.15
N THR A 483 83.74 7.90 -71.69
CA THR A 483 84.15 7.35 -72.99
C THR A 483 83.67 8.22 -74.14
N VAL A 484 82.44 8.73 -74.08
CA VAL A 484 81.90 9.70 -75.03
C VAL A 484 82.75 10.97 -75.00
N ASP A 485 83.04 11.53 -73.83
CA ASP A 485 83.86 12.73 -73.66
C ASP A 485 85.27 12.54 -74.24
N ARG A 486 85.88 11.35 -74.05
CA ARG A 486 87.15 11.00 -74.70
C ARG A 486 87.06 10.97 -76.21
N PHE A 487 86.02 10.35 -76.77
CA PHE A 487 85.84 10.30 -78.23
C PHE A 487 85.53 11.69 -78.80
N GLU A 488 84.72 12.51 -78.12
CA GLU A 488 84.49 13.91 -78.48
C GLU A 488 85.80 14.69 -78.48
N GLY A 489 86.66 14.51 -77.48
CA GLY A 489 88.01 15.09 -77.45
C GLY A 489 88.89 14.66 -78.64
N ILE A 490 88.87 13.37 -79.01
CA ILE A 490 89.61 12.86 -80.16
C ILE A 490 89.06 13.44 -81.48
N VAL A 491 87.74 13.50 -81.64
CA VAL A 491 87.09 14.06 -82.84
C VAL A 491 87.39 15.55 -82.95
N LEU A 492 87.33 16.31 -81.85
CA LEU A 492 87.73 17.71 -81.81
C LEU A 492 89.19 17.90 -82.22
N ALA A 493 90.10 17.06 -81.71
CA ALA A 493 91.52 17.10 -82.07
C ALA A 493 91.75 16.72 -83.55
N GLN A 494 91.05 15.71 -84.08
CA GLN A 494 91.14 15.36 -85.50
C GLN A 494 90.54 16.43 -86.40
N ASN A 495 89.43 17.07 -86.02
CA ASN A 495 88.86 18.19 -86.75
C ASN A 495 89.79 19.40 -86.76
N ALA A 496 90.48 19.68 -85.65
CA ALA A 496 91.52 20.72 -85.60
C ALA A 496 92.68 20.39 -86.55
N ARG A 497 93.13 19.13 -86.55
CA ARG A 497 94.21 18.66 -87.42
C ARG A 497 93.82 18.64 -88.90
N LEU A 498 92.57 18.33 -89.22
CA LEU A 498 92.00 18.44 -90.57
C LEU A 498 91.98 19.89 -91.03
N LYS A 499 91.57 20.84 -90.17
CA LYS A 499 91.66 22.27 -90.48
C LYS A 499 93.10 22.74 -90.72
N GLU A 500 94.07 22.25 -89.95
CA GLU A 500 95.49 22.54 -90.19
C GLU A 500 95.98 21.95 -91.53
N LEU A 501 95.61 20.71 -91.85
CA LEU A 501 95.95 20.06 -93.11
C LEU A 501 95.28 20.73 -94.32
N GLU A 502 94.04 21.17 -94.19
CA GLU A 502 93.35 21.98 -95.20
C GLU A 502 94.05 23.33 -95.41
N ALA A 503 94.53 23.97 -94.34
CA ALA A 503 95.35 25.17 -94.44
C ALA A 503 96.68 24.89 -95.18
N VAL A 504 97.36 23.78 -94.86
CA VAL A 504 98.62 23.37 -95.49
C VAL A 504 98.44 23.02 -96.97
N VAL A 505 97.39 22.26 -97.32
CA VAL A 505 97.04 21.91 -98.72
C VAL A 505 96.68 23.15 -99.52
N ASN A 506 95.98 24.12 -98.93
CA ASN A 506 95.69 25.39 -99.61
C ASN A 506 96.95 26.21 -99.89
N THR A 507 97.97 26.17 -99.01
CA THR A 507 99.29 26.76 -99.30
C THR A 507 100.10 26.00 -100.36
N LEU A 508 99.97 24.67 -100.45
CA LEU A 508 100.71 23.85 -101.43
C LEU A 508 100.05 23.78 -102.83
N ARG A 509 98.77 24.15 -102.95
CA ARG A 509 98.07 24.30 -104.25
C ARG A 509 98.29 25.64 -104.93
N GLY A 510 99.06 26.54 -104.32
CA GLY A 510 99.43 27.85 -104.88
C GLY A 510 100.93 28.04 -104.93
N ASN A 511 101.65 27.22 -105.71
CA ASN A 511 102.94 27.50 -106.35
C ASN A 511 103.32 26.37 -107.33
#